data_AF-A0A327HLY8-F1
#
_entry.id   AF-A0A327HLY8-F1
#
_cell.length_a   1.000
_cell.length_b   1.000
_cell.length_c   1.000
_cell.angle_alpha   90.00
_cell.angle_beta   90.00
_cell.angle_gamma   90.00
#
_symmetry.space_group_name_H-M   'P 1'
#
loop_
_entity.id
_entity.type
_entity.pdbx_description
1 polymer ?
#
loop_
_entity_poly.entity_id
_entity_poly.type
_entity_poly.pdbx_seq_one_letter_code
_entity_poly.pdbx_strand_id
1 'polypeptide(L)'
;MAKPPAEVRFPGDKNRRRKVRVRGIKQASKEIQKRLEGNLDSLLDDPECFIPDITGELGKVSFFGTKDKLAMTLKEIEIVAAKRNDLKWLRRRMVKKGGDEVCKSLAGSLVAASEEDLSTVSVFKHPLYGTASYLRRGNGKQSHQAGIQNFNHPKLRLLVWDGHAKSGQYFFSWEGGFICSCSEPEAPSEWIQWVLDKSSVDLTGKNVRWSLGLSEEIVSEGKNTENGWLRLEFQDGTTVGFSTSALAKTEIPLAQSIAISMMPPNKLGSVCDAKWMWMPDGWPDDRPLPPEGEERLGEALDAWLKMSLEDGSLSKTCRSSILNSISDGYVVGNSWFADEDKEGFLKHMGGTSEEKKALACVLDSLDAGIHVRTDGLALEIDEEVVRLEDSSCHPVLVALWPDHGRKILSKMYGLRGEEADEILARQDKRKQGFGAFLRELGDSLDTAQRLDRLPWDNGELPVPLSMADRLVRKAVDDGVASTVSIARKGKGLEAAMGWAWLVVHDRTESDAWRFDESSRDKGGDWVPALRALWDASEDLLLDDKEDAVEDYKNAMKWLAESSGSECPA
;
A
#
# COMPACT_ATOMS: atom_id res chain seq x y z
N MET A 1 25.55 -4.38 -33.13
CA MET A 1 24.85 -3.10 -33.38
C MET A 1 25.72 -2.24 -34.29
N ALA A 2 25.16 -1.72 -35.37
CA ALA A 2 25.89 -1.04 -36.45
C ALA A 2 26.39 0.36 -36.04
N LYS A 3 27.55 0.78 -36.59
CA LYS A 3 28.09 2.14 -36.44
C LYS A 3 27.08 3.18 -36.95
N PRO A 4 26.91 4.33 -36.27
CA PRO A 4 26.08 5.41 -36.79
C PRO A 4 26.66 5.94 -38.11
N PRO A 5 25.82 6.37 -39.06
CA PRO A 5 26.29 6.88 -40.34
C PRO A 5 27.08 8.17 -40.17
N ALA A 6 28.12 8.34 -40.99
CA ALA A 6 29.02 9.49 -40.95
C ALA A 6 28.26 10.79 -41.28
N GLU A 7 28.47 11.83 -40.47
CA GLU A 7 27.98 13.17 -40.74
C GLU A 7 28.56 13.70 -42.06
N VAL A 8 27.70 13.89 -43.07
CA VAL A 8 28.06 14.45 -44.37
C VAL A 8 28.19 15.97 -44.23
N ARG A 9 29.39 16.51 -44.46
CA ARG A 9 29.65 17.96 -44.49
C ARG A 9 29.51 18.51 -45.91
N PHE A 10 28.65 19.51 -46.10
CA PHE A 10 28.48 20.19 -47.39
C PHE A 10 29.52 21.32 -47.59
N PRO A 11 30.07 21.50 -48.80
CA PRO A 11 30.93 22.63 -49.14
C PRO A 11 30.15 23.97 -49.05
N GLY A 12 30.35 24.69 -47.96
CA GLY A 12 29.62 25.93 -47.63
C GLY A 12 29.52 26.20 -46.13
N ASP A 13 29.72 25.16 -45.31
CA ASP A 13 29.59 25.23 -43.85
C ASP A 13 30.72 26.02 -43.14
N LYS A 14 31.77 26.42 -43.88
CA LYS A 14 32.94 27.16 -43.33
C LYS A 14 32.64 28.63 -43.01
N ASN A 15 31.53 29.21 -43.49
CA ASN A 15 31.22 30.64 -43.33
C ASN A 15 30.09 30.98 -42.35
N ARG A 16 29.48 30.01 -41.67
CA ARG A 16 28.68 30.31 -40.47
C ARG A 16 29.65 30.47 -39.30
N ARG A 17 30.03 31.71 -38.97
CA ARG A 17 30.58 32.05 -37.64
C ARG A 17 29.75 31.28 -36.62
N ARG A 18 30.34 30.27 -35.97
CA ARG A 18 29.70 29.55 -34.86
C ARG A 18 29.36 30.61 -33.82
N LYS A 19 28.10 31.07 -33.81
CA LYS A 19 27.58 31.98 -32.78
C LYS A 19 27.83 31.26 -31.48
N VAL A 20 28.79 31.76 -30.70
CA VAL A 20 29.04 31.32 -29.32
C VAL A 20 27.72 31.53 -28.59
N ARG A 21 26.94 30.45 -28.45
CA ARG A 21 25.69 30.48 -27.68
C ARG A 21 26.09 30.51 -26.21
N VAL A 22 26.16 31.70 -25.64
CA VAL A 22 26.27 31.86 -24.19
C VAL A 22 25.02 31.26 -23.56
N ARG A 23 25.19 30.24 -22.72
CA ARG A 23 24.09 29.50 -22.10
C ARG A 23 23.22 30.46 -21.28
N GLY A 24 21.93 30.53 -21.60
CA GLY A 24 20.97 31.36 -20.87
C GLY A 24 20.68 32.75 -21.45
N ILE A 25 21.37 33.18 -22.51
CA ILE A 25 21.09 34.42 -23.24
C ILE A 25 20.45 34.07 -24.60
N LYS A 26 19.33 34.71 -24.94
CA LYS A 26 18.62 34.52 -26.21
C LYS A 26 18.18 35.84 -26.81
N GLN A 27 17.99 35.85 -28.13
CA GLN A 27 17.23 36.90 -28.78
C GLN A 27 15.75 36.72 -28.41
N ALA A 28 15.14 37.75 -27.85
CA ALA A 28 13.73 37.75 -27.48
C ALA A 28 12.84 37.74 -28.73
N SER A 29 11.70 37.05 -28.67
CA SER A 29 10.63 37.23 -29.66
C SER A 29 10.04 38.63 -29.53
N LYS A 30 9.39 39.14 -30.59
CA LYS A 30 8.72 40.45 -30.56
C LYS A 30 7.70 40.56 -29.43
N GLU A 31 7.00 39.47 -29.13
CA GLU A 31 6.03 39.41 -28.02
C GLU A 31 6.71 39.56 -26.65
N ILE A 32 7.83 38.86 -26.43
CA ILE A 32 8.61 38.99 -25.19
C ILE A 32 9.17 40.40 -25.04
N GLN A 33 9.65 41.00 -26.14
CA GLN A 33 10.14 42.39 -26.15
C GLN A 33 9.02 43.34 -25.73
N LYS A 34 7.89 43.34 -26.44
CA LYS A 34 6.74 44.20 -26.14
C LYS A 34 6.24 44.06 -24.70
N ARG A 35 6.19 42.83 -24.17
CA ARG A 35 5.81 42.57 -22.78
C ARG A 35 6.82 43.13 -21.78
N LEU A 36 8.12 42.97 -22.04
CA LEU A 36 9.18 43.50 -21.17
C LEU A 36 9.25 45.02 -21.24
N GLU A 37 9.11 45.62 -22.43
CA GLU A 37 8.99 47.07 -22.63
C GLU A 37 7.87 47.62 -21.75
N GLY A 38 6.64 47.13 -21.90
CA GLY A 38 5.50 47.61 -21.12
C GLY A 38 5.66 47.42 -19.60
N ASN A 39 6.24 46.29 -19.17
CA ASN A 39 6.54 46.08 -17.75
C ASN A 39 7.62 47.03 -17.22
N LEU A 40 8.67 47.30 -18.01
CA LEU A 40 9.76 48.19 -17.61
C LEU A 40 9.34 49.66 -17.60
N ASP A 41 8.50 50.07 -18.55
CA ASP A 41 7.88 51.40 -18.56
C ASP A 41 7.02 51.58 -17.30
N SER A 42 6.17 50.60 -16.99
CA SER A 42 5.35 50.62 -15.77
C SER A 42 6.20 50.67 -14.49
N LEU A 43 7.34 49.96 -14.47
CA LEU A 43 8.30 49.99 -13.37
C LEU A 43 9.06 51.32 -13.28
N LEU A 44 9.28 52.01 -14.39
CA LEU A 44 9.93 53.31 -14.39
C LEU A 44 8.97 54.41 -13.90
N ASP A 45 7.69 54.29 -14.25
CA ASP A 45 6.63 55.18 -13.76
C ASP A 45 6.38 54.98 -12.27
N ASP A 46 6.25 53.71 -11.85
CA ASP A 46 6.10 53.31 -10.45
C ASP A 46 7.12 52.20 -10.08
N PRO A 47 8.29 52.57 -9.51
CA PRO A 47 9.30 51.60 -9.07
C PRO A 47 8.88 50.72 -7.90
N GLU A 48 7.73 50.97 -7.29
CA GLU A 48 7.23 50.24 -6.12
C GLU A 48 6.10 49.26 -6.48
N CYS A 49 5.72 49.17 -7.76
CA CYS A 49 4.61 48.32 -8.26
C CYS A 49 4.76 46.80 -8.01
N PHE A 50 5.95 46.33 -7.62
CA PHE A 50 6.22 44.93 -7.28
C PHE A 50 6.16 44.67 -5.76
N ILE A 51 6.01 45.71 -4.95
CA ILE A 51 5.92 45.61 -3.49
C ILE A 51 4.55 45.06 -3.11
N PRO A 52 4.47 44.07 -2.21
CA PRO A 52 3.19 43.60 -1.69
C PRO A 52 2.55 44.63 -0.76
N ASP A 53 1.22 44.63 -0.68
CA ASP A 53 0.50 45.33 0.36
C ASP A 53 0.87 44.72 1.72
N ILE A 54 1.33 45.58 2.65
CA ILE A 54 1.75 45.15 3.97
C ILE A 54 0.55 45.24 4.92
N THR A 55 0.04 44.09 5.36
CA THR A 55 -1.08 44.01 6.30
C THR A 55 -0.62 43.71 7.73
N GLY A 56 0.54 43.08 7.89
CA GLY A 56 1.11 42.74 9.20
C GLY A 56 1.86 43.88 9.88
N GLU A 57 2.19 43.69 11.15
CA GLU A 57 3.01 44.65 11.90
C GLU A 57 4.48 44.58 11.48
N LEU A 58 4.99 45.68 10.92
CA LEU A 58 6.42 45.85 10.68
C LEU A 58 7.16 46.13 11.99
N GLY A 59 8.28 45.43 12.19
CA GLY A 59 9.18 45.70 13.31
C GLY A 59 9.88 47.05 13.18
N LYS A 60 10.53 47.48 14.27
CA LYS A 60 11.23 48.77 14.32
C LYS A 60 12.47 48.78 13.42
N VAL A 61 12.60 49.84 12.63
CA VAL A 61 13.86 50.22 11.96
C VAL A 61 14.79 50.85 13.00
N SER A 62 15.57 50.03 13.72
CA SER A 62 16.56 50.52 14.69
C SER A 62 17.98 50.51 14.12
N PHE A 63 18.77 51.53 14.43
CA PHE A 63 20.22 51.53 14.21
C PHE A 63 20.99 50.75 15.29
N PHE A 64 20.39 50.59 16.48
CA PHE A 64 20.95 49.87 17.63
C PHE A 64 19.92 48.83 18.12
N GLY A 65 20.12 47.55 17.77
CA GLY A 65 19.21 46.44 18.12
C GLY A 65 18.90 45.50 16.96
N THR A 66 18.04 44.51 17.21
CA THR A 66 17.53 43.56 16.20
C THR A 66 16.73 44.32 15.14
N LYS A 67 17.16 44.22 13.88
CA LYS A 67 16.55 44.97 12.76
C LYS A 67 15.52 44.12 12.06
N ASP A 68 14.34 44.69 11.81
CA ASP A 68 13.43 44.14 10.82
C ASP A 68 14.03 44.31 9.43
N LYS A 69 14.33 43.19 8.76
CA LYS A 69 14.92 43.19 7.43
C LYS A 69 13.96 43.69 6.36
N LEU A 70 12.67 43.38 6.48
CA LEU A 70 11.65 43.81 5.53
C LEU A 70 11.50 45.33 5.59
N ALA A 71 11.32 45.89 6.78
CA ALA A 71 11.20 47.33 6.96
C ALA A 71 12.44 48.10 6.45
N MET A 72 13.64 47.54 6.66
CA MET A 72 14.88 48.10 6.10
C MET A 72 14.91 48.05 4.58
N THR A 73 14.53 46.91 3.97
CA THR A 73 14.47 46.77 2.52
C THR A 73 13.47 47.74 1.90
N LEU A 74 12.26 47.88 2.47
CA LEU A 74 11.23 48.83 2.01
C LEU A 74 11.76 50.27 2.00
N LYS A 75 12.39 50.71 3.10
CA LYS A 75 13.02 52.03 3.16
C LYS A 75 14.15 52.22 2.15
N GLU A 76 14.94 51.17 1.87
CA GLU A 76 15.96 51.25 0.84
C GLU A 76 15.37 51.27 -0.59
N ILE A 77 14.22 50.64 -0.80
CA ILE A 77 13.49 50.69 -2.08
C ILE A 77 13.03 52.12 -2.36
N GLU A 78 12.45 52.84 -1.39
CA GLU A 78 12.06 54.25 -1.53
C GLU A 78 13.24 55.12 -2.02
N ILE A 79 14.45 54.88 -1.50
CA ILE A 79 15.67 55.60 -1.90
C ILE A 79 16.03 55.30 -3.37
N VAL A 80 15.87 54.04 -3.80
CA VAL A 80 16.11 53.64 -5.19
C VAL A 80 15.04 54.24 -6.11
N ALA A 81 13.77 54.19 -5.71
CA ALA A 81 12.62 54.73 -6.43
C ALA A 81 12.74 56.26 -6.65
N ALA A 82 13.16 56.99 -5.62
CA ALA A 82 13.42 58.43 -5.71
C ALA A 82 14.57 58.78 -6.69
N LYS A 83 15.45 57.82 -6.98
CA LYS A 83 16.61 57.99 -7.88
C LYS A 83 16.46 57.24 -9.21
N ARG A 84 15.23 56.87 -9.58
CA ARG A 84 14.93 56.10 -10.81
C ARG A 84 15.47 56.72 -12.10
N ASN A 85 15.64 58.04 -12.16
CA ASN A 85 16.16 58.75 -13.33
C ASN A 85 17.67 59.07 -13.25
N ASP A 86 18.36 58.77 -12.12
CA ASP A 86 19.81 58.99 -11.99
C ASP A 86 20.59 57.74 -12.40
N LEU A 87 20.80 57.58 -13.71
CA LEU A 87 21.53 56.44 -14.28
C LEU A 87 22.94 56.26 -13.70
N LYS A 88 23.64 57.34 -13.37
CA LYS A 88 24.99 57.27 -12.80
C LYS A 88 24.94 56.72 -11.38
N TRP A 89 23.93 57.07 -10.60
CA TRP A 89 23.70 56.52 -9.28
C TRP A 89 23.23 55.06 -9.36
N LEU A 90 22.26 54.74 -10.21
CA LEU A 90 21.74 53.38 -10.37
C LEU A 90 22.83 52.39 -10.81
N ARG A 91 23.69 52.78 -11.77
CA ARG A 91 24.84 51.95 -12.21
C ARG A 91 25.80 51.62 -11.07
N ARG A 92 25.98 52.52 -10.10
CA ARG A 92 26.76 52.26 -8.88
C ARG A 92 25.98 51.41 -7.89
N ARG A 93 24.68 51.66 -7.71
CA ARG A 93 23.83 50.93 -6.76
C ARG A 93 23.68 49.46 -7.14
N MET A 94 23.49 49.14 -8.41
CA MET A 94 23.27 47.76 -8.90
C MET A 94 24.51 46.86 -8.72
N VAL A 95 25.71 47.43 -8.56
CA VAL A 95 26.97 46.68 -8.36
C VAL A 95 27.54 46.79 -6.94
N LYS A 96 26.88 47.51 -6.02
CA LYS A 96 27.36 47.77 -4.66
C LYS A 96 27.61 46.46 -3.90
N LYS A 97 28.83 46.27 -3.37
CA LYS A 97 29.18 45.11 -2.54
C LYS A 97 28.45 45.21 -1.18
N GLY A 98 27.79 44.13 -0.77
CA GLY A 98 27.09 44.05 0.53
C GLY A 98 25.84 44.93 0.67
N GLY A 99 25.29 45.47 -0.42
CA GLY A 99 24.00 46.16 -0.39
C GLY A 99 22.81 45.18 -0.47
N ASP A 100 21.63 45.64 -0.05
CA ASP A 100 20.38 44.87 -0.15
C ASP A 100 20.14 44.30 -1.56
N GLU A 101 19.82 43.00 -1.63
CA GLU A 101 19.71 42.25 -2.89
C GLU A 101 18.51 42.67 -3.73
N VAL A 102 17.39 43.01 -3.09
CA VAL A 102 16.17 43.50 -3.77
C VAL A 102 16.49 44.84 -4.41
N CYS A 103 17.09 45.76 -3.66
CA CYS A 103 17.43 47.10 -4.12
C CYS A 103 18.50 47.10 -5.22
N LYS A 104 19.48 46.18 -5.19
CA LYS A 104 20.43 46.00 -6.31
C LYS A 104 19.71 45.52 -7.57
N SER A 105 18.72 44.64 -7.41
CA SER A 105 17.94 44.07 -8.51
C SER A 105 16.97 45.09 -9.11
N LEU A 106 16.34 45.92 -8.27
CA LEU A 106 15.55 47.06 -8.69
C LEU A 106 16.40 48.07 -9.46
N ALA A 107 17.56 48.46 -8.92
CA ALA A 107 18.47 49.39 -9.61
C ALA A 107 18.92 48.85 -10.98
N GLY A 108 19.20 47.54 -11.08
CA GLY A 108 19.52 46.91 -12.37
C GLY A 108 18.33 46.91 -13.35
N SER A 109 17.12 46.72 -12.85
CA SER A 109 15.90 46.71 -13.67
C SER A 109 15.53 48.12 -14.16
N LEU A 110 15.72 49.15 -13.34
CA LEU A 110 15.55 50.55 -13.74
C LEU A 110 16.60 51.00 -14.76
N VAL A 111 17.86 50.52 -14.64
CA VAL A 111 18.88 50.73 -15.69
C VAL A 111 18.44 50.07 -16.99
N ALA A 112 17.88 48.86 -16.93
CA ALA A 112 17.38 48.17 -18.12
C ALA A 112 16.19 48.89 -18.77
N ALA A 113 15.31 49.52 -17.98
CA ALA A 113 14.19 50.31 -18.47
C ALA A 113 14.62 51.56 -19.28
N SER A 114 15.85 52.04 -19.08
CA SER A 114 16.38 53.20 -19.80
C SER A 114 17.18 52.85 -21.06
N GLU A 115 17.22 51.59 -21.47
CA GLU A 115 17.96 51.14 -22.66
C GLU A 115 17.07 51.08 -23.89
N GLU A 116 17.60 51.50 -25.04
CA GLU A 116 16.86 51.52 -26.32
C GLU A 116 16.75 50.12 -26.99
N ASP A 117 17.65 49.18 -26.67
CA ASP A 117 17.68 47.84 -27.27
C ASP A 117 17.43 46.74 -26.22
N LEU A 118 16.21 46.20 -26.21
CA LEU A 118 15.80 45.09 -25.35
C LEU A 118 15.79 43.73 -26.05
N SER A 119 16.41 43.63 -27.23
CA SER A 119 16.35 42.42 -28.07
C SER A 119 17.08 41.21 -27.48
N THR A 120 18.04 41.43 -26.57
CA THR A 120 18.85 40.38 -25.96
C THR A 120 18.48 40.17 -24.49
N VAL A 121 17.82 39.05 -24.21
CA VAL A 121 17.30 38.71 -22.88
C VAL A 121 17.98 37.50 -22.29
N SER A 122 18.02 37.45 -20.96
CA SER A 122 18.36 36.26 -20.19
C SER A 122 17.10 35.43 -19.91
N VAL A 123 17.29 34.13 -19.73
CA VAL A 123 16.21 33.19 -19.36
C VAL A 123 16.43 32.69 -17.94
N PHE A 124 15.53 33.07 -17.05
CA PHE A 124 15.41 32.48 -15.73
C PHE A 124 14.58 31.20 -15.82
N LYS A 125 15.06 30.11 -15.23
CA LYS A 125 14.35 28.83 -15.17
C LYS A 125 14.30 28.37 -13.72
N HIS A 126 13.11 28.09 -13.22
CA HIS A 126 12.89 27.49 -11.92
C HIS A 126 11.93 26.30 -12.06
N PRO A 127 12.20 25.15 -11.42
CA PRO A 127 11.33 23.98 -11.52
C PRO A 127 9.88 24.28 -11.10
N LEU A 128 9.70 24.98 -9.98
CA LEU A 128 8.39 25.30 -9.41
C LEU A 128 7.74 26.60 -9.96
N TYR A 129 8.52 27.67 -10.09
CA TYR A 129 8.02 29.00 -10.50
C TYR A 129 8.05 29.24 -12.02
N GLY A 130 8.44 28.23 -12.80
CA GLY A 130 8.42 28.27 -14.26
C GLY A 130 9.61 29.00 -14.90
N THR A 131 9.40 29.46 -16.13
CA THR A 131 10.45 30.11 -16.94
C THR A 131 10.06 31.55 -17.24
N ALA A 132 10.99 32.49 -17.07
CA ALA A 132 10.80 33.90 -17.37
C ALA A 132 11.94 34.45 -18.20
N SER A 133 11.63 35.36 -19.13
CA SER A 133 12.66 36.15 -19.81
C SER A 133 12.79 37.50 -19.10
N TYR A 134 14.03 37.98 -18.95
CA TYR A 134 14.34 39.24 -18.26
C TYR A 134 15.68 39.81 -18.75
N LEU A 135 15.92 41.10 -18.50
CA LEU A 135 17.18 41.78 -18.81
C LEU A 135 18.11 41.72 -17.60
N ARG A 136 19.28 41.11 -17.80
CA ARG A 136 20.28 40.94 -16.74
C ARG A 136 21.17 42.18 -16.64
N ARG A 137 21.09 42.94 -15.55
CA ARG A 137 21.97 44.10 -15.30
C ARG A 137 22.53 44.11 -13.87
N GLY A 138 23.81 44.46 -13.72
CA GLY A 138 24.48 44.55 -12.43
C GLY A 138 24.60 43.21 -11.67
N ASN A 139 24.78 43.32 -10.35
CA ASN A 139 25.08 42.22 -9.43
C ASN A 139 23.90 41.88 -8.50
N GLY A 140 22.68 42.30 -8.83
CA GLY A 140 21.47 41.85 -8.14
C GLY A 140 21.23 40.36 -8.38
N LYS A 141 20.40 39.70 -7.58
CA LYS A 141 20.07 38.29 -7.75
C LYS A 141 19.24 38.06 -9.03
N GLN A 142 19.49 36.97 -9.74
CA GLN A 142 18.81 36.68 -11.01
C GLN A 142 17.30 36.48 -10.82
N SER A 143 16.91 35.74 -9.78
CA SER A 143 15.49 35.51 -9.45
C SER A 143 14.76 36.80 -9.08
N HIS A 144 15.44 37.74 -8.42
CA HIS A 144 14.88 39.04 -8.05
C HIS A 144 14.66 39.93 -9.27
N GLN A 145 15.63 40.02 -10.19
CA GLN A 145 15.43 40.75 -11.45
C GLN A 145 14.34 40.13 -12.31
N ALA A 146 14.28 38.79 -12.37
CA ALA A 146 13.21 38.09 -13.05
C ALA A 146 11.84 38.39 -12.43
N GLY A 147 11.73 38.40 -11.10
CA GLY A 147 10.51 38.75 -10.38
C GLY A 147 10.08 40.21 -10.57
N ILE A 148 11.00 41.17 -10.38
CA ILE A 148 10.74 42.61 -10.53
C ILE A 148 10.31 42.96 -11.96
N GLN A 149 11.01 42.45 -12.99
CA GLN A 149 10.66 42.75 -14.39
C GLN A 149 9.43 41.98 -14.90
N ASN A 150 8.95 41.01 -14.13
CA ASN A 150 7.74 40.24 -14.41
C ASN A 150 6.76 40.35 -13.23
N PHE A 151 6.68 41.53 -12.60
CA PHE A 151 5.89 41.76 -11.38
C PHE A 151 4.40 41.44 -11.55
N ASN A 152 3.87 41.52 -12.77
CA ASN A 152 2.50 41.13 -13.09
C ASN A 152 2.24 39.60 -13.01
N HIS A 153 3.28 38.78 -12.92
CA HIS A 153 3.12 37.33 -12.85
C HIS A 153 3.05 36.86 -11.38
N PRO A 154 1.92 36.29 -10.92
CA PRO A 154 1.69 35.99 -9.49
C PRO A 154 2.78 35.13 -8.84
N LYS A 155 3.23 34.09 -9.53
CA LYS A 155 4.29 33.21 -9.00
C LYS A 155 5.68 33.87 -9.03
N LEU A 156 6.07 34.56 -10.10
CA LEU A 156 7.42 35.09 -10.26
C LEU A 156 7.74 36.25 -9.31
N ARG A 157 6.77 37.11 -9.01
CA ARG A 157 6.98 38.26 -8.11
C ARG A 157 7.33 37.85 -6.67
N LEU A 158 6.87 36.67 -6.24
CA LEU A 158 7.25 36.11 -4.93
C LEU A 158 8.76 35.89 -4.81
N LEU A 159 9.46 35.56 -5.91
CA LEU A 159 10.89 35.24 -5.90
C LEU A 159 11.75 36.40 -5.38
N VAL A 160 11.25 37.63 -5.44
CA VAL A 160 11.92 38.83 -4.91
C VAL A 160 12.10 38.74 -3.39
N TRP A 161 11.18 38.07 -2.71
CA TRP A 161 11.04 38.08 -1.24
C TRP A 161 11.54 36.80 -0.58
N ASP A 162 12.24 35.92 -1.32
CA ASP A 162 12.69 34.62 -0.83
C ASP A 162 13.64 34.69 0.37
N GLY A 163 14.45 35.75 0.45
CA GLY A 163 15.32 36.00 1.60
C GLY A 163 14.55 36.43 2.85
N HIS A 164 13.48 37.21 2.67
CA HIS A 164 12.59 37.65 3.74
C HIS A 164 11.72 36.50 4.24
N ALA A 165 11.21 35.67 3.35
CA ALA A 165 10.48 34.47 3.72
C ALA A 165 11.32 33.48 4.53
N LYS A 166 12.59 33.27 4.15
CA LYS A 166 13.55 32.50 4.96
C LYS A 166 13.86 33.13 6.32
N SER A 167 13.58 34.42 6.48
CA SER A 167 13.71 35.14 7.75
C SER A 167 12.40 35.17 8.56
N GLY A 168 11.39 34.39 8.16
CA GLY A 168 10.13 34.22 8.90
C GLY A 168 8.98 35.11 8.44
N GLN A 169 9.06 35.71 7.25
CA GLN A 169 7.97 36.54 6.70
C GLN A 169 7.06 35.74 5.78
N TYR A 170 5.76 36.05 5.75
CA TYR A 170 4.78 35.41 4.90
C TYR A 170 4.32 36.32 3.77
N PHE A 171 4.20 35.74 2.57
CA PHE A 171 3.77 36.43 1.35
C PHE A 171 2.73 35.59 0.62
N PHE A 172 1.68 36.22 0.11
CA PHE A 172 0.56 35.58 -0.59
C PHE A 172 0.26 36.31 -1.89
N SER A 173 0.17 35.59 -3.00
CA SER A 173 0.15 36.20 -4.32
C SER A 173 -0.82 35.49 -5.27
N TRP A 174 -1.82 36.22 -5.78
CA TRP A 174 -2.82 35.71 -6.70
C TRP A 174 -3.11 36.71 -7.84
N GLU A 175 -3.97 36.30 -8.77
CA GLU A 175 -4.46 37.16 -9.84
C GLU A 175 -5.52 38.12 -9.26
N GLY A 176 -5.05 39.24 -8.67
CA GLY A 176 -5.92 40.22 -8.02
C GLY A 176 -5.22 40.99 -6.89
N GLY A 177 -4.26 40.37 -6.21
CA GLY A 177 -3.56 41.01 -5.09
C GLY A 177 -2.24 40.34 -4.73
N PHE A 178 -1.42 41.07 -3.98
CA PHE A 178 -0.14 40.61 -3.45
C PHE A 178 0.06 41.14 -2.04
N ILE A 179 0.07 40.27 -1.03
CA ILE A 179 0.09 40.67 0.38
C ILE A 179 1.31 40.10 1.10
N CYS A 180 1.82 40.86 2.06
CA CYS A 180 2.73 40.40 3.10
C CYS A 180 2.09 40.60 4.48
N SER A 181 1.82 39.49 5.16
CA SER A 181 1.30 39.46 6.55
C SER A 181 2.42 39.47 7.59
N CYS A 182 3.64 39.79 7.18
CA CYS A 182 4.84 39.83 8.02
C CYS A 182 5.10 38.50 8.74
N SER A 183 5.25 38.50 10.07
CA SER A 183 5.54 37.29 10.85
C SER A 183 4.33 36.39 11.06
N GLU A 184 3.12 36.90 10.87
CA GLU A 184 1.89 36.15 11.07
C GLU A 184 1.48 35.48 9.76
N PRO A 185 1.12 34.17 9.75
CA PRO A 185 0.74 33.46 8.55
C PRO A 185 -0.72 33.72 8.16
N GLU A 186 -1.17 34.99 8.13
CA GLU A 186 -2.56 35.34 7.82
C GLU A 186 -2.82 35.30 6.31
N ALA A 187 -3.41 34.19 5.84
CA ALA A 187 -3.74 34.01 4.44
C ALA A 187 -5.00 34.80 4.04
N PRO A 188 -4.95 35.66 3.01
CA PRO A 188 -6.15 36.36 2.54
C PRO A 188 -7.20 35.40 1.97
N SER A 189 -8.48 35.63 2.26
CA SER A 189 -9.58 34.80 1.71
C SER A 189 -9.58 34.78 0.17
N GLU A 190 -9.27 35.89 -0.49
CA GLU A 190 -9.15 35.91 -1.96
C GLU A 190 -8.03 35.00 -2.47
N TRP A 191 -6.91 34.92 -1.75
CA TRP A 191 -5.84 33.99 -2.06
C TRP A 191 -6.31 32.54 -1.90
N ILE A 192 -6.99 32.22 -0.79
CA ILE A 192 -7.54 30.88 -0.51
C ILE A 192 -8.49 30.44 -1.63
N GLN A 193 -9.46 31.29 -1.99
CA GLN A 193 -10.40 30.98 -3.07
C GLN A 193 -9.65 30.77 -4.40
N TRP A 194 -8.70 31.66 -4.73
CA TRP A 194 -7.95 31.57 -5.99
C TRP A 194 -7.07 30.31 -6.09
N VAL A 195 -6.40 29.91 -5.01
CA VAL A 195 -5.57 28.68 -5.03
C VAL A 195 -6.41 27.42 -5.10
N LEU A 196 -7.59 27.41 -4.49
CA LEU A 196 -8.51 26.28 -4.57
C LEU A 196 -9.13 26.18 -5.98
N ASP A 197 -9.47 27.30 -6.61
CA ASP A 197 -9.96 27.35 -8.00
C ASP A 197 -8.88 26.95 -9.04
N LYS A 198 -7.61 27.15 -8.70
CA LYS A 198 -6.44 26.82 -9.57
C LYS A 198 -5.67 25.59 -9.10
N SER A 199 -6.22 24.84 -8.14
CA SER A 199 -5.55 23.66 -7.60
C SER A 199 -5.44 22.58 -8.68
N SER A 200 -4.58 21.58 -8.46
CA SER A 200 -4.43 20.47 -9.41
C SER A 200 -5.62 19.49 -9.39
N VAL A 201 -6.58 19.68 -8.49
CA VAL A 201 -7.80 18.87 -8.37
C VAL A 201 -9.02 19.75 -8.60
N ASP A 202 -9.93 19.29 -9.45
CA ASP A 202 -11.21 19.97 -9.66
C ASP A 202 -12.09 19.88 -8.41
N LEU A 203 -12.61 21.02 -7.97
CA LEU A 203 -13.45 21.15 -6.78
C LEU A 203 -14.84 21.67 -7.14
N THR A 204 -15.85 21.14 -6.46
CA THR A 204 -17.23 21.67 -6.47
C THR A 204 -17.51 22.36 -5.14
N GLY A 205 -18.43 23.34 -5.12
CA GLY A 205 -18.83 24.06 -3.92
C GLY A 205 -18.22 25.45 -3.79
N LYS A 206 -18.35 26.07 -2.60
CA LYS A 206 -17.81 27.42 -2.30
C LYS A 206 -17.11 27.47 -0.95
N ASN A 207 -17.88 27.48 0.15
CA ASN A 207 -17.36 27.53 1.52
C ASN A 207 -17.01 26.12 2.02
N VAL A 208 -17.85 25.14 1.68
CA VAL A 208 -17.52 23.73 1.73
C VAL A 208 -17.24 23.31 0.29
N ARG A 209 -16.05 22.75 0.06
CA ARG A 209 -15.61 22.30 -1.27
C ARG A 209 -15.22 20.83 -1.25
N TRP A 210 -15.42 20.13 -2.35
CA TRP A 210 -15.10 18.71 -2.43
C TRP A 210 -14.68 18.28 -3.83
N SER A 211 -13.79 17.29 -3.89
CA SER A 211 -13.37 16.64 -5.13
C SER A 211 -14.34 15.55 -5.57
N LEU A 212 -14.15 15.02 -6.79
CA LEU A 212 -14.85 13.82 -7.26
C LEU A 212 -14.74 12.65 -6.25
N GLY A 213 -15.86 11.98 -6.01
CA GLY A 213 -15.98 10.86 -5.07
C GLY A 213 -16.38 11.27 -3.65
N LEU A 214 -16.61 12.56 -3.39
CA LEU A 214 -17.16 13.09 -2.13
C LEU A 214 -18.42 13.92 -2.42
N SER A 215 -19.14 14.31 -1.36
CA SER A 215 -20.29 15.22 -1.39
C SER A 215 -20.16 16.32 -0.33
N GLU A 216 -20.99 17.36 -0.44
CA GLU A 216 -21.05 18.44 0.56
C GLU A 216 -21.37 17.91 1.96
N GLU A 217 -22.31 16.96 2.07
CA GLU A 217 -22.69 16.38 3.36
C GLU A 217 -21.54 15.61 4.00
N ILE A 218 -20.79 14.83 3.22
CA ILE A 218 -19.63 14.07 3.73
C ILE A 218 -18.58 15.02 4.31
N VAL A 219 -18.27 16.09 3.57
CA VAL A 219 -17.20 17.03 3.97
C VAL A 219 -17.61 17.90 5.15
N SER A 220 -18.85 18.43 5.15
CA SER A 220 -19.36 19.30 6.20
C SER A 220 -19.52 18.58 7.54
N GLU A 221 -20.06 17.35 7.51
CA GLU A 221 -20.24 16.55 8.72
C GLU A 221 -18.97 15.81 9.16
N GLY A 222 -17.93 15.75 8.30
CA GLY A 222 -16.71 15.02 8.61
C GLY A 222 -16.92 13.50 8.67
N LYS A 223 -17.79 12.96 7.82
CA LYS A 223 -18.07 11.51 7.78
C LYS A 223 -16.88 10.74 7.23
N ASN A 224 -16.53 9.63 7.88
CA ASN A 224 -15.57 8.68 7.32
C ASN A 224 -16.13 8.03 6.05
N THR A 225 -15.24 7.64 5.15
CA THR A 225 -15.56 6.83 3.97
C THR A 225 -14.70 5.59 3.95
N GLU A 226 -15.13 4.53 3.26
CA GLU A 226 -14.37 3.27 3.11
C GLU A 226 -12.93 3.53 2.64
N ASN A 227 -12.77 4.47 1.70
CA ASN A 227 -11.47 4.79 1.14
C ASN A 227 -10.68 5.84 1.94
N GLY A 228 -11.33 6.54 2.85
CA GLY A 228 -10.76 7.69 3.53
C GLY A 228 -10.64 8.91 2.63
N TRP A 229 -10.41 10.07 3.23
CA TRP A 229 -10.19 11.31 2.50
C TRP A 229 -9.43 12.35 3.33
N LEU A 230 -8.79 13.29 2.65
CA LEU A 230 -8.08 14.40 3.27
C LEU A 230 -9.02 15.60 3.44
N ARG A 231 -9.17 16.07 4.66
CA ARG A 231 -9.86 17.33 5.00
C ARG A 231 -8.84 18.42 5.23
N LEU A 232 -8.99 19.56 4.56
CA LEU A 232 -8.28 20.79 4.84
C LEU A 232 -9.26 21.84 5.37
N GLU A 233 -8.88 22.53 6.44
CA GLU A 233 -9.64 23.65 7.01
C GLU A 233 -8.73 24.88 7.03
N PHE A 234 -9.11 25.91 6.27
CA PHE A 234 -8.33 27.14 6.15
C PHE A 234 -8.74 28.17 7.22
N GLN A 235 -7.84 29.11 7.50
CA GLN A 235 -8.06 30.19 8.49
C GLN A 235 -9.31 31.04 8.24
N ASP A 236 -9.79 31.14 7.00
CA ASP A 236 -11.02 31.88 6.67
C ASP A 236 -12.31 31.07 6.89
N GLY A 237 -12.19 29.85 7.41
CA GLY A 237 -13.29 28.91 7.63
C GLY A 237 -13.64 28.04 6.42
N THR A 238 -12.96 28.20 5.28
CA THR A 238 -13.17 27.34 4.11
C THR A 238 -12.75 25.91 4.43
N THR A 239 -13.66 24.96 4.24
CA THR A 239 -13.39 23.53 4.43
C THR A 239 -13.37 22.82 3.07
N VAL A 240 -12.36 21.98 2.85
CA VAL A 240 -12.15 21.29 1.57
C VAL A 240 -11.88 19.80 1.79
N GLY A 241 -12.57 18.94 1.06
CA GLY A 241 -12.35 17.49 1.05
C GLY A 241 -11.73 16.98 -0.24
N PHE A 242 -10.68 16.16 -0.14
CA PHE A 242 -10.02 15.49 -1.26
C PHE A 242 -10.09 13.97 -1.11
N SER A 243 -10.74 13.30 -2.05
CA SER A 243 -10.80 11.83 -2.10
C SER A 243 -9.43 11.25 -2.43
N THR A 244 -9.18 10.01 -2.01
CA THR A 244 -7.95 9.28 -2.36
C THR A 244 -7.72 9.19 -3.87
N SER A 245 -8.80 8.96 -4.62
CA SER A 245 -8.74 8.86 -6.09
C SER A 245 -8.39 10.17 -6.77
N ALA A 246 -8.80 11.31 -6.19
CA ALA A 246 -8.44 12.63 -6.69
C ALA A 246 -6.96 12.94 -6.44
N LEU A 247 -6.44 12.57 -5.25
CA LEU A 247 -5.02 12.72 -4.91
C LEU A 247 -4.10 11.87 -5.79
N ALA A 248 -4.55 10.70 -6.24
CA ALA A 248 -3.75 9.80 -7.07
C ALA A 248 -3.60 10.25 -8.54
N LYS A 249 -4.37 11.26 -9.00
CA LYS A 249 -4.53 11.61 -10.43
C LYS A 249 -4.02 13.01 -10.80
N THR A 250 -3.04 13.55 -10.09
CA THR A 250 -2.58 14.93 -10.34
C THR A 250 -1.26 14.99 -11.10
N GLU A 251 -1.18 15.82 -12.16
CA GLU A 251 0.08 16.11 -12.87
C GLU A 251 1.06 16.92 -11.99
N ILE A 252 0.52 17.79 -11.15
CA ILE A 252 1.26 18.60 -10.18
C ILE A 252 0.74 18.21 -8.78
N PRO A 253 1.62 17.88 -7.82
CA PRO A 253 1.19 17.54 -6.47
C PRO A 253 0.26 18.62 -5.88
N LEU A 254 -0.81 18.20 -5.23
CA LEU A 254 -1.87 19.07 -4.69
C LEU A 254 -1.31 20.07 -3.69
N ALA A 255 -0.54 19.62 -2.69
CA ALA A 255 0.10 20.52 -1.72
C ALA A 255 0.95 21.59 -2.42
N GLN A 256 1.70 21.20 -3.45
CA GLN A 256 2.47 22.13 -4.27
C GLN A 256 1.57 23.10 -5.04
N SER A 257 0.47 22.63 -5.64
CA SER A 257 -0.42 23.46 -6.44
C SER A 257 -1.03 24.61 -5.63
N ILE A 258 -1.33 24.36 -4.36
CA ILE A 258 -1.84 25.34 -3.40
C ILE A 258 -0.69 26.26 -2.94
N ALA A 259 0.40 25.66 -2.44
CA ALA A 259 1.47 26.40 -1.77
C ALA A 259 2.35 27.24 -2.71
N ILE A 260 2.39 26.97 -4.02
CA ILE A 260 3.33 27.64 -4.95
C ILE A 260 3.06 29.14 -5.14
N SER A 261 1.93 29.62 -4.64
CA SER A 261 1.49 31.01 -4.69
C SER A 261 1.62 31.73 -3.35
N MET A 262 2.21 31.07 -2.34
CA MET A 262 2.65 31.67 -1.09
C MET A 262 4.15 31.50 -0.91
N MET A 263 4.73 32.26 0.03
CA MET A 263 6.12 32.11 0.43
C MET A 263 6.27 32.31 1.94
N PRO A 264 6.93 31.38 2.66
CA PRO A 264 7.54 30.14 2.16
C PRO A 264 6.51 29.03 1.87
N PRO A 265 6.65 28.26 0.76
CA PRO A 265 5.64 27.28 0.34
C PRO A 265 5.58 26.04 1.25
N ASN A 266 6.65 25.69 1.96
CA ASN A 266 6.66 24.55 2.89
C ASN A 266 6.00 24.87 4.25
N LYS A 267 5.33 26.01 4.37
CA LYS A 267 4.56 26.43 5.54
C LYS A 267 3.05 26.41 5.27
N LEU A 268 2.58 25.57 4.35
CA LEU A 268 1.16 25.42 4.09
C LEU A 268 0.36 25.07 5.37
N GLY A 269 0.91 24.23 6.24
CA GLY A 269 0.31 23.91 7.54
C GLY A 269 0.23 25.06 8.56
N SER A 270 0.72 26.26 8.21
CA SER A 270 0.48 27.46 9.02
C SER A 270 -0.76 28.23 8.61
N VAL A 271 -1.34 27.91 7.44
CA VAL A 271 -2.53 28.58 6.87
C VAL A 271 -3.75 27.66 6.77
N CYS A 272 -3.56 26.36 6.97
CA CYS A 272 -4.63 25.39 7.07
C CYS A 272 -4.28 24.22 8.00
N ASP A 273 -5.31 23.63 8.59
CA ASP A 273 -5.25 22.39 9.33
C ASP A 273 -5.61 21.23 8.42
N ALA A 274 -4.83 20.14 8.50
CA ALA A 274 -5.10 18.91 7.77
C ALA A 274 -5.60 17.82 8.71
N LYS A 275 -6.61 17.06 8.28
CA LYS A 275 -7.12 15.88 8.97
C LYS A 275 -7.34 14.74 7.98
N TRP A 276 -7.08 13.52 8.41
CA TRP A 276 -7.41 12.32 7.65
C TRP A 276 -8.72 11.72 8.17
N MET A 277 -9.68 11.54 7.29
CA MET A 277 -11.05 11.13 7.63
C MET A 277 -11.25 9.68 7.23
N TRP A 278 -10.79 8.76 8.08
CA TRP A 278 -10.91 7.32 7.89
C TRP A 278 -10.71 6.61 9.23
N MET A 279 -11.47 5.54 9.44
CA MET A 279 -11.27 4.58 10.53
C MET A 279 -11.35 3.16 9.97
N PRO A 280 -10.74 2.16 10.63
CA PRO A 280 -10.93 0.77 10.26
C PRO A 280 -12.41 0.37 10.32
N ASP A 281 -12.85 -0.50 9.41
CA ASP A 281 -14.20 -1.04 9.48
C ASP A 281 -14.39 -1.80 10.81
N GLY A 282 -15.49 -1.53 11.52
CA GLY A 282 -15.77 -2.13 12.83
C GLY A 282 -15.23 -1.34 14.02
N TRP A 283 -14.42 -0.29 13.80
CA TRP A 283 -13.97 0.60 14.86
C TRP A 283 -15.15 1.41 15.45
N PRO A 284 -15.31 1.49 16.79
CA PRO A 284 -16.44 2.23 17.39
C PRO A 284 -16.35 3.74 17.17
N ASP A 285 -17.46 4.39 16.82
CA ASP A 285 -17.51 5.84 16.57
C ASP A 285 -17.17 6.70 17.80
N ASP A 286 -17.41 6.17 19.01
CA ASP A 286 -17.15 6.84 20.29
C ASP A 286 -15.75 6.54 20.85
N ARG A 287 -14.97 5.69 20.18
CA ARG A 287 -13.63 5.30 20.60
C ARG A 287 -12.57 6.16 19.90
N PRO A 288 -11.81 6.99 20.64
CA PRO A 288 -10.73 7.78 20.05
C PRO A 288 -9.59 6.87 19.58
N LEU A 289 -8.76 7.39 18.67
CA LEU A 289 -7.54 6.72 18.27
C LEU A 289 -6.55 6.66 19.46
N PRO A 290 -5.70 5.62 19.52
CA PRO A 290 -4.58 5.61 20.44
C PRO A 290 -3.68 6.86 20.24
N PRO A 291 -3.12 7.46 21.31
CA PRO A 291 -2.33 8.69 21.21
C PRO A 291 -1.15 8.60 20.23
N GLU A 292 -0.50 7.44 20.17
CA GLU A 292 0.59 7.18 19.22
C GLU A 292 0.09 7.20 17.76
N GLY A 293 -1.13 6.74 17.52
CA GLY A 293 -1.79 6.81 16.22
C GLY A 293 -2.08 8.24 15.79
N GLU A 294 -2.58 9.06 16.72
CA GLU A 294 -2.81 10.48 16.48
C GLU A 294 -1.51 11.23 16.16
N GLU A 295 -0.43 10.96 16.91
CA GLU A 295 0.89 11.53 16.67
C GLU A 295 1.43 11.15 15.29
N ARG A 296 1.50 9.85 14.97
CA ARG A 296 1.98 9.34 13.68
C ARG A 296 1.13 9.81 12.51
N LEU A 297 -0.18 10.01 12.72
CA LEU A 297 -1.07 10.58 11.71
C LEU A 297 -0.75 12.07 11.49
N GLY A 298 -0.58 12.83 12.57
CA GLY A 298 -0.14 14.21 12.54
C GLY A 298 1.17 14.37 11.78
N GLU A 299 2.18 13.55 12.07
CA GLU A 299 3.48 13.55 11.37
C GLU A 299 3.34 13.32 9.87
N ALA A 300 2.49 12.38 9.45
CA ALA A 300 2.24 12.09 8.04
C ALA A 300 1.59 13.28 7.32
N LEU A 301 0.60 13.91 7.94
CA LEU A 301 -0.08 15.10 7.40
C LEU A 301 0.87 16.31 7.35
N ASP A 302 1.70 16.49 8.39
CA ASP A 302 2.73 17.51 8.46
C ASP A 302 3.77 17.34 7.35
N ALA A 303 4.22 16.11 7.13
CA ALA A 303 5.16 15.77 6.07
C ALA A 303 4.56 16.08 4.69
N TRP A 304 3.26 15.81 4.50
CA TRP A 304 2.54 16.15 3.28
C TRP A 304 2.40 17.66 3.07
N LEU A 305 1.99 18.42 4.10
CA LEU A 305 1.89 19.89 4.06
C LEU A 305 3.24 20.56 3.77
N LYS A 306 4.35 19.94 4.21
CA LYS A 306 5.73 20.38 3.90
C LYS A 306 6.21 19.94 2.51
N MET A 307 5.38 19.22 1.74
CA MET A 307 5.70 18.62 0.44
C MET A 307 6.86 17.62 0.50
N SER A 308 7.04 16.96 1.65
CA SER A 308 8.02 15.87 1.84
C SER A 308 7.41 14.47 1.67
N LEU A 309 6.08 14.37 1.71
CA LEU A 309 5.31 13.17 1.39
C LEU A 309 4.52 13.41 0.09
N GLU A 310 4.51 12.43 -0.81
CA GLU A 310 3.78 12.49 -2.07
C GLU A 310 2.27 12.22 -1.88
N ASP A 311 1.43 12.84 -2.71
CA ASP A 311 -0.03 12.68 -2.62
C ASP A 311 -0.48 11.22 -2.71
N GLY A 312 0.14 10.45 -3.62
CA GLY A 312 -0.21 9.05 -3.86
C GLY A 312 0.13 8.11 -2.70
N SER A 313 1.05 8.50 -1.80
CA SER A 313 1.39 7.69 -0.61
C SER A 313 0.64 8.11 0.64
N LEU A 314 0.03 9.31 0.66
CA LEU A 314 -0.64 9.87 1.84
C LEU A 314 -1.66 8.90 2.45
N SER A 315 -2.56 8.35 1.65
CA SER A 315 -3.60 7.42 2.12
C SER A 315 -3.01 6.19 2.81
N LYS A 316 -2.03 5.55 2.16
CA LYS A 316 -1.37 4.36 2.69
C LYS A 316 -0.64 4.68 3.99
N THR A 317 0.09 5.78 4.05
CA THR A 317 0.81 6.21 5.25
C THR A 317 -0.16 6.48 6.41
N CYS A 318 -1.23 7.25 6.18
CA CYS A 318 -2.22 7.56 7.21
C CYS A 318 -2.91 6.31 7.76
N ARG A 319 -3.34 5.39 6.88
CA ARG A 319 -3.92 4.11 7.30
C ARG A 319 -2.95 3.27 8.11
N SER A 320 -1.70 3.16 7.65
CA SER A 320 -0.67 2.42 8.38
C SER A 320 -0.41 3.02 9.76
N SER A 321 -0.38 4.36 9.89
CA SER A 321 -0.24 5.04 11.19
C SER A 321 -1.36 4.64 12.16
N ILE A 322 -2.61 4.63 11.67
CA ILE A 322 -3.78 4.22 12.46
C ILE A 322 -3.71 2.74 12.83
N LEU A 323 -3.62 1.84 11.84
CA LEU A 323 -3.67 0.39 12.05
C LEU A 323 -2.54 -0.14 12.92
N ASN A 324 -1.33 0.43 12.81
CA ASN A 324 -0.17 0.04 13.61
C ASN A 324 -0.17 0.63 15.02
N SER A 325 -1.09 1.54 15.34
CA SER A 325 -1.23 2.11 16.69
C SER A 325 -2.24 1.37 17.58
N ILE A 326 -3.10 0.56 16.97
CA ILE A 326 -4.12 -0.22 17.69
C ILE A 326 -3.44 -1.27 18.57
N SER A 327 -3.81 -1.31 19.85
CA SER A 327 -3.16 -2.12 20.88
C SER A 327 -3.95 -3.34 21.36
N ASP A 328 -5.18 -3.53 20.85
CA ASP A 328 -6.12 -4.58 21.26
C ASP A 328 -7.01 -5.01 20.10
N GLY A 329 -7.66 -6.18 20.26
CA GLY A 329 -8.55 -6.74 19.25
C GLY A 329 -7.81 -7.46 18.11
N TYR A 330 -8.57 -7.71 17.05
CA TYR A 330 -8.08 -8.32 15.82
C TYR A 330 -8.07 -7.28 14.70
N VAL A 331 -6.88 -6.92 14.21
CA VAL A 331 -6.69 -6.05 13.06
C VAL A 331 -6.40 -6.91 11.83
N VAL A 332 -7.24 -6.83 10.80
CA VAL A 332 -7.00 -7.50 9.52
C VAL A 332 -7.24 -6.58 8.33
N GLY A 333 -6.21 -6.37 7.52
CA GLY A 333 -6.28 -5.46 6.38
C GLY A 333 -6.73 -4.05 6.80
N ASN A 334 -7.97 -3.67 6.46
CA ASN A 334 -8.59 -2.38 6.80
C ASN A 334 -9.69 -2.50 7.87
N SER A 335 -9.84 -3.65 8.51
CA SER A 335 -10.91 -3.93 9.48
C SER A 335 -10.34 -4.18 10.87
N TRP A 336 -11.15 -3.90 11.88
CA TRP A 336 -10.90 -4.17 13.28
C TRP A 336 -12.09 -4.90 13.91
N PHE A 337 -11.80 -5.87 14.76
CA PHE A 337 -12.79 -6.63 15.54
C PHE A 337 -12.39 -6.58 17.01
N ALA A 338 -13.38 -6.43 17.90
CA ALA A 338 -13.15 -6.49 19.34
C ALA A 338 -12.65 -7.88 19.77
N ASP A 339 -11.99 -7.96 20.92
CA ASP A 339 -11.43 -9.21 21.46
C ASP A 339 -12.49 -10.32 21.61
N GLU A 340 -13.72 -9.91 21.88
CA GLU A 340 -14.88 -10.78 22.07
C GLU A 340 -15.47 -11.26 20.74
N ASP A 341 -15.16 -10.60 19.61
CA ASP A 341 -15.67 -10.93 18.28
C ASP A 341 -14.69 -11.76 17.44
N LYS A 342 -14.08 -12.76 18.09
CA LYS A 342 -13.23 -13.75 17.40
C LYS A 342 -13.96 -14.47 16.27
N GLU A 343 -15.25 -14.75 16.44
CA GLU A 343 -16.06 -15.43 15.41
C GLU A 343 -16.28 -14.55 14.18
N GLY A 344 -16.59 -13.26 14.36
CA GLY A 344 -16.71 -12.28 13.29
C GLY A 344 -15.40 -12.12 12.53
N PHE A 345 -14.29 -12.02 13.26
CA PHE A 345 -12.94 -12.00 12.69
C PHE A 345 -12.65 -13.23 11.81
N LEU A 346 -12.84 -14.45 12.33
CA LEU A 346 -12.61 -15.69 11.58
C LEU A 346 -13.56 -15.84 10.39
N LYS A 347 -14.77 -15.29 10.46
CA LYS A 347 -15.71 -15.26 9.34
C LYS A 347 -15.23 -14.32 8.24
N HIS A 348 -14.66 -13.17 8.60
CA HIS A 348 -14.07 -12.21 7.66
C HIS A 348 -12.86 -12.80 6.93
N MET A 349 -12.05 -13.62 7.60
CA MET A 349 -10.92 -14.30 6.95
C MET A 349 -11.37 -15.18 5.78
N GLY A 350 -10.68 -15.08 4.64
CA GLY A 350 -10.86 -15.96 3.49
C GLY A 350 -10.15 -17.30 3.69
N GLY A 351 -10.83 -18.41 3.47
CA GLY A 351 -10.24 -19.74 3.62
C GLY A 351 -11.28 -20.84 3.84
N THR A 352 -10.81 -22.08 3.83
CA THR A 352 -11.60 -23.27 4.14
C THR A 352 -11.99 -23.34 5.63
N SER A 353 -12.96 -24.20 5.97
CA SER A 353 -13.38 -24.36 7.36
C SER A 353 -12.25 -24.90 8.25
N GLU A 354 -11.41 -25.74 7.67
CA GLU A 354 -10.26 -26.40 8.26
C GLU A 354 -9.14 -25.39 8.55
N GLU A 355 -8.87 -24.48 7.60
CA GLU A 355 -7.93 -23.38 7.80
C GLU A 355 -8.42 -22.40 8.89
N LYS A 356 -9.71 -22.06 8.91
CA LYS A 356 -10.27 -21.20 9.95
C LYS A 356 -10.19 -21.84 11.34
N LYS A 357 -10.45 -23.14 11.45
CA LYS A 357 -10.27 -23.92 12.70
C LYS A 357 -8.80 -23.95 13.13
N ALA A 358 -7.87 -24.14 12.19
CA ALA A 358 -6.45 -24.11 12.48
C ALA A 358 -6.00 -22.73 12.98
N LEU A 359 -6.45 -21.65 12.33
CA LEU A 359 -6.17 -20.29 12.79
C LEU A 359 -6.76 -20.05 14.18
N ALA A 360 -8.03 -20.44 14.41
CA ALA A 360 -8.67 -20.32 15.72
C ALA A 360 -7.87 -21.02 16.83
N CYS A 361 -7.32 -22.20 16.54
CA CYS A 361 -6.47 -22.96 17.44
C CYS A 361 -5.17 -22.21 17.78
N VAL A 362 -4.57 -21.52 16.81
CA VAL A 362 -3.40 -20.66 17.05
C VAL A 362 -3.78 -19.53 18.00
N LEU A 363 -4.86 -18.80 17.70
CA LEU A 363 -5.34 -17.68 18.52
C LEU A 363 -5.62 -18.09 19.97
N ASP A 364 -6.21 -19.26 20.21
CA ASP A 364 -6.46 -19.80 21.57
C ASP A 364 -5.19 -20.25 22.31
N SER A 365 -4.02 -20.04 21.72
CA SER A 365 -2.74 -20.47 22.27
C SER A 365 -1.69 -19.37 22.28
N LEU A 366 -2.09 -18.15 21.91
CA LEU A 366 -1.27 -16.96 22.00
C LEU A 366 -1.32 -16.44 23.44
N ASP A 367 -0.15 -16.24 24.02
CA ASP A 367 0.02 -15.65 25.35
C ASP A 367 0.40 -14.15 25.27
N ALA A 368 0.63 -13.65 24.05
CA ALA A 368 0.99 -12.27 23.72
C ALA A 368 0.39 -11.91 22.34
N GLY A 369 0.44 -10.63 21.96
CA GLY A 369 0.02 -10.21 20.62
C GLY A 369 0.96 -10.69 19.54
N ILE A 370 0.47 -10.61 18.29
CA ILE A 370 1.22 -11.07 17.12
C ILE A 370 0.97 -10.16 15.92
N HIS A 371 2.02 -9.85 15.17
CA HIS A 371 1.95 -9.19 13.88
C HIS A 371 2.43 -10.13 12.78
N VAL A 372 1.51 -10.57 11.92
CA VAL A 372 1.81 -11.35 10.70
C VAL A 372 1.83 -10.43 9.49
N ARG A 373 3.01 -10.28 8.90
CA ARG A 373 3.27 -9.39 7.76
C ARG A 373 3.07 -10.10 6.43
N THR A 374 2.84 -9.32 5.38
CA THR A 374 2.73 -9.82 3.99
C THR A 374 3.99 -10.49 3.45
N ASP A 375 5.16 -10.25 4.06
CA ASP A 375 6.41 -10.94 3.71
C ASP A 375 6.55 -12.33 4.36
N GLY A 376 5.53 -12.76 5.12
CA GLY A 376 5.48 -14.08 5.75
C GLY A 376 6.18 -14.15 7.10
N LEU A 377 6.60 -13.01 7.66
CA LEU A 377 7.15 -12.95 9.01
C LEU A 377 6.04 -12.79 10.04
N ALA A 378 6.06 -13.64 11.06
CA ALA A 378 5.27 -13.50 12.28
C ALA A 378 6.17 -12.95 13.39
N LEU A 379 5.73 -11.85 14.02
CA LEU A 379 6.45 -11.17 15.09
C LEU A 379 5.57 -11.16 16.34
N GLU A 380 6.08 -11.67 17.45
CA GLU A 380 5.47 -11.43 18.77
C GLU A 380 5.61 -9.95 19.13
N ILE A 381 4.53 -9.36 19.66
CA ILE A 381 4.47 -7.96 20.08
C ILE A 381 3.92 -7.87 21.51
N ASP A 382 4.29 -6.82 22.22
CA ASP A 382 3.96 -6.65 23.64
C ASP A 382 2.48 -6.27 23.83
N GLU A 383 1.88 -5.61 22.84
CA GLU A 383 0.47 -5.25 22.86
C GLU A 383 -0.43 -6.48 22.71
N GLU A 384 -1.61 -6.47 23.34
CA GLU A 384 -2.59 -7.57 23.28
C GLU A 384 -3.42 -7.55 21.98
N VAL A 385 -2.77 -7.35 20.83
CA VAL A 385 -3.40 -7.25 19.51
C VAL A 385 -2.95 -8.37 18.58
N VAL A 386 -3.89 -8.90 17.80
CA VAL A 386 -3.60 -9.80 16.67
C VAL A 386 -3.70 -8.99 15.38
N ARG A 387 -2.56 -8.74 14.73
CA ARG A 387 -2.48 -7.96 13.50
C ARG A 387 -2.08 -8.82 12.31
N LEU A 388 -2.98 -8.96 11.35
CA LEU A 388 -2.75 -9.68 10.10
C LEU A 388 -2.84 -8.72 8.91
N GLU A 389 -1.75 -8.59 8.14
CA GLU A 389 -1.80 -7.74 6.94
C GLU A 389 -2.60 -8.38 5.79
N ASP A 390 -2.77 -9.71 5.79
CA ASP A 390 -3.52 -10.46 4.79
C ASP A 390 -4.82 -11.02 5.39
N SER A 391 -5.91 -10.87 4.65
CA SER A 391 -7.24 -11.41 5.01
C SER A 391 -7.43 -12.89 4.68
N SER A 392 -6.44 -13.57 4.08
CA SER A 392 -6.52 -14.99 3.74
C SER A 392 -5.83 -15.86 4.81
N CYS A 393 -6.51 -16.92 5.25
CA CYS A 393 -5.96 -17.86 6.24
C CYS A 393 -4.70 -18.57 5.73
N HIS A 394 -4.61 -18.88 4.42
CA HIS A 394 -3.49 -19.63 3.87
C HIS A 394 -2.12 -18.97 4.11
N PRO A 395 -1.85 -17.73 3.64
CA PRO A 395 -0.56 -17.08 3.87
C PRO A 395 -0.28 -16.83 5.36
N VAL A 396 -1.30 -16.55 6.15
CA VAL A 396 -1.18 -16.38 7.61
C VAL A 396 -0.73 -17.68 8.26
N LEU A 397 -1.36 -18.81 7.92
CA LEU A 397 -0.98 -20.13 8.44
C LEU A 397 0.42 -20.54 7.98
N VAL A 398 0.83 -20.19 6.75
CA VAL A 398 2.20 -20.41 6.29
C VAL A 398 3.21 -19.71 7.21
N ALA A 399 2.95 -18.45 7.57
CA ALA A 399 3.83 -17.68 8.46
C ALA A 399 3.86 -18.25 9.89
N LEU A 400 2.71 -18.73 10.39
CA LEU A 400 2.56 -19.24 11.75
C LEU A 400 2.94 -20.72 11.92
N TRP A 401 3.06 -21.47 10.83
CA TRP A 401 3.28 -22.91 10.87
C TRP A 401 4.56 -23.35 11.58
N PRO A 402 5.72 -22.69 11.40
CA PRO A 402 6.95 -23.12 12.07
C PRO A 402 6.82 -23.16 13.59
N ASP A 403 6.15 -22.16 14.17
CA ASP A 403 6.07 -21.97 15.62
C ASP A 403 4.80 -22.61 16.21
N HIS A 404 3.69 -22.60 15.47
CA HIS A 404 2.39 -23.05 15.97
C HIS A 404 1.90 -24.38 15.37
N GLY A 405 2.58 -24.94 14.36
CA GLY A 405 2.15 -26.15 13.67
C GLY A 405 1.97 -27.36 14.60
N ARG A 406 2.87 -27.55 15.56
CA ARG A 406 2.74 -28.63 16.58
C ARG A 406 1.47 -28.47 17.42
N LYS A 407 1.13 -27.23 17.80
CA LYS A 407 -0.08 -26.94 18.58
C LYS A 407 -1.33 -27.25 17.77
N ILE A 408 -1.36 -26.87 16.48
CA ILE A 408 -2.44 -27.19 15.55
C ILE A 408 -2.63 -28.71 15.44
N LEU A 409 -1.55 -29.45 15.15
CA LEU A 409 -1.58 -30.91 15.02
C LEU A 409 -2.09 -31.58 16.31
N SER A 410 -1.67 -31.08 17.47
CA SER A 410 -2.08 -31.66 18.74
C SER A 410 -3.54 -31.36 19.11
N LYS A 411 -4.00 -30.11 18.99
CA LYS A 411 -5.36 -29.72 19.36
C LYS A 411 -6.41 -30.22 18.37
N MET A 412 -6.12 -30.20 17.07
CA MET A 412 -7.10 -30.60 16.05
C MET A 412 -7.12 -32.10 15.79
N TYR A 413 -5.97 -32.77 15.87
CA TYR A 413 -5.83 -34.15 15.41
C TYR A 413 -5.29 -35.11 16.49
N GLY A 414 -4.98 -34.63 17.69
CA GLY A 414 -4.44 -35.45 18.78
C GLY A 414 -2.98 -35.89 18.59
N LEU A 415 -2.32 -35.46 17.50
CA LEU A 415 -0.97 -35.87 17.14
C LEU A 415 0.09 -35.23 18.06
N ARG A 416 1.07 -36.02 18.51
CA ARG A 416 2.13 -35.59 19.44
C ARG A 416 3.44 -36.30 19.15
N GLY A 417 4.55 -35.71 19.61
CA GLY A 417 5.87 -36.34 19.53
C GLY A 417 6.40 -36.41 18.09
N GLU A 418 7.10 -37.49 17.78
CA GLU A 418 7.84 -37.68 16.52
C GLU A 418 6.93 -37.64 15.27
N GLU A 419 5.73 -38.21 15.37
CA GLU A 419 4.74 -38.21 14.28
C GLU A 419 4.31 -36.79 13.87
N ALA A 420 4.09 -35.91 14.85
CA ALA A 420 3.76 -34.51 14.59
C ALA A 420 4.93 -33.78 13.91
N ASP A 421 6.16 -34.16 14.23
CA ASP A 421 7.38 -33.52 13.72
C ASP A 421 7.63 -33.89 12.27
N GLU A 422 7.38 -35.15 11.92
CA GLU A 422 7.43 -35.62 10.54
C GLU A 422 6.40 -34.90 9.67
N ILE A 423 5.16 -34.76 10.16
CA ILE A 423 4.09 -34.06 9.44
C ILE A 423 4.41 -32.56 9.28
N LEU A 424 4.91 -31.92 10.33
CA LEU A 424 5.33 -30.53 10.30
C LEU A 424 6.42 -30.30 9.25
N ALA A 425 7.47 -31.12 9.26
CA ALA A 425 8.57 -31.04 8.30
C ALA A 425 8.14 -31.40 6.86
N ARG A 426 7.17 -32.30 6.70
CA ARG A 426 6.61 -32.67 5.39
C ARG A 426 5.87 -31.50 4.75
N GLN A 427 5.05 -30.80 5.53
CA GLN A 427 4.28 -29.67 5.03
C GLN A 427 5.19 -28.49 4.65
N ASP A 428 6.22 -28.22 5.45
CA ASP A 428 7.22 -27.18 5.16
C ASP A 428 7.98 -27.42 3.83
N LYS A 429 8.25 -28.70 3.50
CA LYS A 429 8.93 -29.09 2.26
C LYS A 429 8.02 -29.11 1.03
N ARG A 430 6.81 -29.68 1.14
CA ARG A 430 5.89 -29.87 -0.01
C ARG A 430 5.19 -28.59 -0.44
N LYS A 431 5.05 -27.60 0.45
CA LYS A 431 4.33 -26.34 0.21
C LYS A 431 2.91 -26.54 -0.36
N GLN A 432 2.21 -27.57 0.11
CA GLN A 432 0.82 -27.80 -0.27
C GLN A 432 -0.07 -26.69 0.32
N GLY A 433 -1.16 -26.35 -0.35
CA GLY A 433 -2.16 -25.43 0.20
C GLY A 433 -2.73 -25.98 1.52
N PHE A 434 -2.74 -25.16 2.57
CA PHE A 434 -3.15 -25.56 3.92
C PHE A 434 -4.55 -26.18 3.97
N GLY A 435 -5.53 -25.64 3.24
CA GLY A 435 -6.86 -26.22 3.20
C GLY A 435 -6.90 -27.66 2.66
N ALA A 436 -6.10 -27.98 1.64
CA ALA A 436 -6.01 -29.36 1.12
C ALA A 436 -5.23 -30.26 2.08
N PHE A 437 -4.10 -29.76 2.59
CA PHE A 437 -3.25 -30.50 3.53
C PHE A 437 -4.00 -30.89 4.82
N LEU A 438 -4.70 -29.94 5.45
CA LEU A 438 -5.44 -30.18 6.69
C LEU A 438 -6.62 -31.15 6.48
N ARG A 439 -7.29 -31.07 5.32
CA ARG A 439 -8.36 -32.00 4.97
C ARG A 439 -7.82 -33.41 4.75
N GLU A 440 -6.82 -33.57 3.88
CA GLU A 440 -6.20 -34.86 3.61
C GLU A 440 -5.63 -35.50 4.87
N LEU A 441 -5.06 -34.70 5.78
CA LEU A 441 -4.59 -35.19 7.07
C LEU A 441 -5.75 -35.69 7.94
N GLY A 442 -6.86 -34.94 8.00
CA GLY A 442 -8.06 -35.35 8.72
C GLY A 442 -8.65 -36.66 8.18
N ASP A 443 -8.82 -36.74 6.86
CA ASP A 443 -9.34 -37.92 6.18
C ASP A 443 -8.43 -39.14 6.40
N SER A 444 -7.11 -38.96 6.32
CA SER A 444 -6.14 -40.04 6.57
C SER A 444 -6.17 -40.55 8.01
N LEU A 445 -6.36 -39.66 8.99
CA LEU A 445 -6.43 -40.05 10.40
C LEU A 445 -7.76 -40.71 10.76
N ASP A 446 -8.86 -40.21 10.21
CA ASP A 446 -10.18 -40.82 10.36
C ASP A 446 -10.18 -42.25 9.78
N THR A 447 -9.61 -42.43 8.59
CA THR A 447 -9.39 -43.76 8.00
C THR A 447 -8.52 -44.65 8.88
N ALA A 448 -7.39 -44.14 9.39
CA ALA A 448 -6.51 -44.92 10.27
C ALA A 448 -7.24 -45.37 11.55
N GLN A 449 -7.97 -44.46 12.20
CA GLN A 449 -8.78 -44.76 13.40
C GLN A 449 -9.85 -45.81 13.14
N ARG A 450 -10.52 -45.77 11.97
CA ARG A 450 -11.46 -46.82 11.57
C ARG A 450 -10.73 -48.15 11.42
N LEU A 451 -9.60 -48.18 10.70
CA LEU A 451 -8.83 -49.40 10.47
C LEU A 451 -8.24 -50.02 11.75
N ASP A 452 -7.98 -49.23 12.80
CA ASP A 452 -7.56 -49.72 14.12
C ASP A 452 -8.65 -50.50 14.87
N ARG A 453 -9.92 -50.41 14.43
CA ARG A 453 -11.02 -51.24 14.95
C ARG A 453 -10.94 -52.69 14.48
N LEU A 454 -10.13 -52.98 13.47
CA LEU A 454 -9.97 -54.33 12.97
C LEU A 454 -9.28 -55.22 14.02
N PRO A 455 -9.72 -56.48 14.19
CA PRO A 455 -9.22 -57.33 15.27
C PRO A 455 -7.75 -57.75 15.17
N TRP A 456 -7.17 -57.72 13.96
CA TRP A 456 -5.84 -58.22 13.67
C TRP A 456 -4.96 -57.11 13.11
N ASP A 457 -3.67 -57.13 13.41
CA ASP A 457 -2.71 -56.20 12.83
C ASP A 457 -2.44 -56.53 11.35
N ASN A 458 -2.02 -55.50 10.59
CA ASN A 458 -1.70 -55.68 9.18
C ASN A 458 -0.56 -56.70 9.00
N GLY A 459 -0.86 -57.81 8.32
CA GLY A 459 0.09 -58.88 8.06
C GLY A 459 0.13 -60.00 9.12
N GLU A 460 -0.74 -59.96 10.12
CA GLU A 460 -0.84 -61.01 11.14
C GLU A 460 -1.50 -62.30 10.60
N LEU A 461 -2.41 -62.15 9.62
CA LEU A 461 -3.16 -63.26 9.05
C LEU A 461 -2.34 -64.08 8.02
N PRO A 462 -2.49 -65.41 7.94
CA PRO A 462 -1.84 -66.23 6.92
C PRO A 462 -2.51 -66.08 5.55
N VAL A 463 -1.81 -66.48 4.48
CA VAL A 463 -2.40 -66.59 3.15
C VAL A 463 -3.44 -67.72 3.15
N PRO A 464 -4.67 -67.51 2.62
CA PRO A 464 -5.13 -66.37 1.82
C PRO A 464 -5.89 -65.28 2.59
N LEU A 465 -6.06 -65.40 3.91
CA LEU A 465 -6.78 -64.42 4.75
C LEU A 465 -6.13 -63.05 4.77
N SER A 466 -4.79 -62.97 4.78
CA SER A 466 -4.08 -61.68 4.64
C SER A 466 -4.36 -60.97 3.31
N MET A 467 -4.69 -61.71 2.25
CA MET A 467 -5.12 -61.08 1.00
C MET A 467 -6.51 -60.47 1.15
N ALA A 468 -7.43 -61.14 1.85
CA ALA A 468 -8.77 -60.59 2.14
C ALA A 468 -8.69 -59.35 3.03
N ASP A 469 -7.95 -59.41 4.15
CA ASP A 469 -7.73 -58.26 5.04
C ASP A 469 -7.07 -57.09 4.30
N ARG A 470 -6.04 -57.34 3.49
CA ARG A 470 -5.41 -56.29 2.67
C ARG A 470 -6.40 -55.64 1.70
N LEU A 471 -7.30 -56.42 1.10
CA LEU A 471 -8.31 -55.90 0.18
C LEU A 471 -9.37 -55.08 0.91
N VAL A 472 -9.83 -55.52 2.10
CA VAL A 472 -10.74 -54.76 2.97
C VAL A 472 -10.10 -53.44 3.37
N ARG A 473 -8.90 -53.47 3.96
CA ARG A 473 -8.15 -52.27 4.35
C ARG A 473 -7.98 -51.31 3.18
N LYS A 474 -7.65 -51.82 1.99
CA LYS A 474 -7.46 -50.98 0.81
C LYS A 474 -8.77 -50.43 0.23
N ALA A 475 -9.86 -51.17 0.35
CA ALA A 475 -11.17 -50.72 -0.09
C ALA A 475 -11.74 -49.61 0.81
N VAL A 476 -11.45 -49.64 2.10
CA VAL A 476 -11.81 -48.56 3.03
C VAL A 476 -10.96 -47.31 2.80
N ASP A 477 -9.66 -47.49 2.53
CA ASP A 477 -8.71 -46.40 2.27
C ASP A 477 -8.95 -45.69 0.92
N ASP A 478 -9.01 -46.44 -0.19
CA ASP A 478 -9.02 -45.90 -1.55
C ASP A 478 -10.30 -46.24 -2.34
N GLY A 479 -11.29 -46.85 -1.70
CA GLY A 479 -12.49 -47.37 -2.35
C GLY A 479 -12.28 -48.72 -3.06
N VAL A 480 -13.35 -49.50 -3.20
CA VAL A 480 -13.37 -50.83 -3.84
C VAL A 480 -12.78 -50.84 -5.26
N ALA A 481 -12.84 -49.73 -5.99
CA ALA A 481 -12.30 -49.67 -7.35
C ALA A 481 -10.77 -49.83 -7.40
N SER A 482 -10.06 -49.34 -6.39
CA SER A 482 -8.59 -49.40 -6.32
C SER A 482 -8.06 -50.83 -6.13
N THR A 483 -8.85 -51.68 -5.46
CA THR A 483 -8.47 -53.04 -5.04
C THR A 483 -8.47 -54.04 -6.19
N VAL A 484 -9.18 -53.74 -7.28
CA VAL A 484 -9.22 -54.55 -8.51
C VAL A 484 -7.82 -54.87 -9.02
N SER A 485 -6.90 -53.89 -9.00
CA SER A 485 -5.52 -54.09 -9.48
C SER A 485 -4.70 -55.05 -8.59
N ILE A 486 -4.99 -55.07 -7.29
CA ILE A 486 -4.36 -55.93 -6.30
C ILE A 486 -4.92 -57.35 -6.44
N ALA A 487 -6.24 -57.49 -6.51
CA ALA A 487 -6.95 -58.75 -6.73
C ALA A 487 -6.44 -59.51 -7.97
N ARG A 488 -6.14 -58.79 -9.07
CA ARG A 488 -5.61 -59.37 -10.32
C ARG A 488 -4.17 -59.89 -10.23
N LYS A 489 -3.36 -59.43 -9.28
CA LYS A 489 -1.91 -59.72 -9.20
C LYS A 489 -1.58 -60.87 -8.25
N GLY A 490 -2.57 -61.37 -7.49
CA GLY A 490 -2.40 -62.50 -6.59
C GLY A 490 -1.91 -63.75 -7.31
N LYS A 491 -1.19 -64.61 -6.59
CA LYS A 491 -0.72 -65.91 -7.10
C LYS A 491 -1.17 -67.04 -6.19
N GLY A 492 -1.44 -68.21 -6.77
CA GLY A 492 -1.88 -69.39 -6.00
C GLY A 492 -3.18 -69.10 -5.25
N LEU A 493 -3.20 -69.34 -3.93
CA LEU A 493 -4.39 -69.08 -3.10
C LEU A 493 -4.80 -67.59 -3.06
N GLU A 494 -3.86 -66.65 -3.23
CA GLU A 494 -4.21 -65.23 -3.35
C GLU A 494 -4.94 -64.92 -4.66
N ALA A 495 -4.70 -65.69 -5.73
CA ALA A 495 -5.44 -65.55 -6.99
C ALA A 495 -6.89 -66.02 -6.81
N ALA A 496 -7.10 -67.10 -6.05
CA ALA A 496 -8.45 -67.55 -5.68
C ALA A 496 -9.18 -66.50 -4.80
N MET A 497 -8.50 -65.89 -3.84
CA MET A 497 -9.07 -64.81 -3.01
C MET A 497 -9.36 -63.54 -3.83
N GLY A 498 -8.45 -63.19 -4.74
CA GLY A 498 -8.66 -62.09 -5.69
C GLY A 498 -9.85 -62.32 -6.61
N TRP A 499 -10.07 -63.56 -7.07
CA TRP A 499 -11.27 -63.92 -7.82
C TRP A 499 -12.53 -63.79 -6.97
N ALA A 500 -12.53 -64.36 -5.76
CA ALA A 500 -13.66 -64.25 -4.82
C ALA A 500 -14.06 -62.78 -4.60
N TRP A 501 -13.07 -61.91 -4.36
CA TRP A 501 -13.28 -60.47 -4.17
C TRP A 501 -13.91 -59.79 -5.39
N LEU A 502 -13.44 -60.10 -6.61
CA LEU A 502 -14.04 -59.57 -7.84
C LEU A 502 -15.48 -60.03 -8.03
N VAL A 503 -15.83 -61.25 -7.62
CA VAL A 503 -17.20 -61.77 -7.64
C VAL A 503 -18.08 -61.05 -6.62
N VAL A 504 -17.60 -60.86 -5.38
CA VAL A 504 -18.33 -60.13 -4.32
C VAL A 504 -18.73 -58.72 -4.78
N HIS A 505 -17.86 -58.04 -5.53
CA HIS A 505 -18.12 -56.66 -5.99
C HIS A 505 -18.65 -56.56 -7.43
N ASP A 506 -19.08 -57.65 -8.05
CA ASP A 506 -19.62 -57.69 -9.42
C ASP A 506 -18.66 -57.08 -10.47
N ARG A 507 -17.34 -57.33 -10.33
CA ARG A 507 -16.28 -56.79 -11.21
C ARG A 507 -15.57 -57.86 -12.06
N THR A 508 -16.25 -58.94 -12.39
CA THR A 508 -15.66 -60.13 -13.05
C THR A 508 -15.58 -60.05 -14.58
N GLU A 509 -16.43 -59.23 -15.22
CA GLU A 509 -16.68 -59.28 -16.68
C GLU A 509 -15.44 -59.03 -17.56
N SER A 510 -14.47 -58.23 -17.08
CA SER A 510 -13.27 -57.87 -17.86
C SER A 510 -12.02 -58.69 -17.52
N ASP A 511 -12.06 -59.51 -16.46
CA ASP A 511 -10.87 -60.12 -15.86
C ASP A 511 -10.94 -61.64 -15.68
N ALA A 512 -12.09 -62.28 -15.90
CA ALA A 512 -12.25 -63.72 -15.73
C ALA A 512 -11.21 -64.57 -16.47
N TRP A 513 -10.75 -64.11 -17.64
CA TRP A 513 -9.73 -64.81 -18.43
C TRP A 513 -8.34 -64.84 -17.78
N ARG A 514 -8.07 -63.98 -16.78
CA ARG A 514 -6.76 -63.88 -16.11
C ARG A 514 -6.56 -64.91 -14.99
N PHE A 515 -7.64 -65.54 -14.54
CA PHE A 515 -7.62 -66.54 -13.48
C PHE A 515 -7.74 -67.94 -14.08
N ASP A 516 -6.94 -68.88 -13.62
CA ASP A 516 -7.07 -70.29 -13.98
C ASP A 516 -8.31 -70.91 -13.35
N GLU A 517 -8.80 -72.02 -13.93
CA GLU A 517 -10.03 -72.71 -13.50
C GLU A 517 -10.00 -73.09 -12.01
N SER A 518 -8.87 -73.62 -11.54
CA SER A 518 -8.66 -73.98 -10.12
C SER A 518 -8.77 -72.80 -9.17
N SER A 519 -8.28 -71.61 -9.56
CA SER A 519 -8.45 -70.39 -8.76
C SER A 519 -9.89 -69.89 -8.76
N ARG A 520 -10.60 -70.04 -9.89
CA ARG A 520 -12.01 -69.62 -10.00
C ARG A 520 -12.95 -70.51 -9.19
N ASP A 521 -12.73 -71.81 -9.22
CA ASP A 521 -13.51 -72.78 -8.46
C ASP A 521 -13.32 -72.55 -6.95
N LYS A 522 -12.05 -72.53 -6.50
CA LYS A 522 -11.73 -72.28 -5.08
C LYS A 522 -12.21 -70.90 -4.60
N GLY A 523 -12.01 -69.86 -5.41
CA GLY A 523 -12.47 -68.53 -5.08
C GLY A 523 -14.00 -68.44 -5.05
N GLY A 524 -14.68 -69.17 -5.94
CA GLY A 524 -16.14 -69.29 -5.98
C GLY A 524 -16.72 -69.83 -4.67
N ASP A 525 -16.09 -70.85 -4.10
CA ASP A 525 -16.48 -71.43 -2.80
C ASP A 525 -16.32 -70.43 -1.64
N TRP A 526 -15.41 -69.47 -1.75
CA TRP A 526 -15.13 -68.48 -0.71
C TRP A 526 -16.03 -67.24 -0.79
N VAL A 527 -16.76 -67.04 -1.89
CA VAL A 527 -17.59 -65.85 -2.11
C VAL A 527 -18.60 -65.58 -0.98
N PRO A 528 -19.35 -66.57 -0.45
CA PRO A 528 -20.31 -66.30 0.62
C PRO A 528 -19.64 -65.81 1.91
N ALA A 529 -18.51 -66.44 2.29
CA ALA A 529 -17.75 -66.06 3.47
C ALA A 529 -17.07 -64.70 3.32
N LEU A 530 -16.51 -64.43 2.15
CA LEU A 530 -15.88 -63.14 1.84
C LEU A 530 -16.92 -62.01 1.75
N ARG A 531 -18.14 -62.30 1.27
CA ARG A 531 -19.22 -61.32 1.27
C ARG A 531 -19.66 -60.95 2.68
N ALA A 532 -19.87 -61.96 3.54
CA ALA A 532 -20.15 -61.71 4.95
C ALA A 532 -19.02 -60.92 5.65
N LEU A 533 -17.76 -61.18 5.27
CA LEU A 533 -16.62 -60.43 5.80
C LEU A 533 -16.64 -58.97 5.34
N TRP A 534 -16.94 -58.71 4.07
CA TRP A 534 -17.06 -57.35 3.54
C TRP A 534 -18.24 -56.60 4.18
N ASP A 535 -19.41 -57.23 4.26
CA ASP A 535 -20.61 -56.63 4.86
C ASP A 535 -20.35 -56.25 6.34
N ALA A 536 -19.74 -57.16 7.12
CA ALA A 536 -19.33 -56.87 8.50
C ALA A 536 -18.27 -55.76 8.59
N SER A 537 -17.39 -55.64 7.58
CA SER A 537 -16.40 -54.57 7.51
C SER A 537 -17.02 -53.21 7.18
N GLU A 538 -18.04 -53.15 6.31
CA GLU A 538 -18.78 -51.92 6.04
C GLU A 538 -19.52 -51.47 7.30
N ASP A 539 -20.20 -52.39 7.96
CA ASP A 539 -20.89 -52.13 9.23
C ASP A 539 -19.94 -51.59 10.30
N LEU A 540 -18.75 -52.19 10.44
CA LEU A 540 -17.76 -51.80 11.45
C LEU A 540 -17.01 -50.50 11.14
N LEU A 541 -16.59 -50.32 9.88
CA LEU A 541 -15.62 -49.30 9.48
C LEU A 541 -16.24 -48.09 8.78
N LEU A 542 -17.42 -48.25 8.17
CA LEU A 542 -18.10 -47.19 7.41
C LEU A 542 -19.38 -46.72 8.10
N ASP A 543 -20.14 -47.62 8.72
CA ASP A 543 -21.40 -47.32 9.41
C ASP A 543 -21.27 -47.16 10.94
N ASP A 544 -20.05 -47.21 11.48
CA ASP A 544 -19.72 -47.03 12.91
C ASP A 544 -20.47 -47.98 13.88
N LYS A 545 -20.78 -49.21 13.46
CA LYS A 545 -21.37 -50.25 14.33
C LYS A 545 -20.29 -51.05 15.04
N GLU A 546 -19.91 -50.60 16.25
CA GLU A 546 -18.83 -51.23 17.03
C GLU A 546 -19.07 -52.71 17.39
N ASP A 547 -20.33 -53.14 17.48
CA ASP A 547 -20.70 -54.53 17.74
C ASP A 547 -20.42 -55.48 16.56
N ALA A 548 -20.28 -54.94 15.34
CA ALA A 548 -19.92 -55.69 14.14
C ALA A 548 -18.48 -56.25 14.17
N VAL A 549 -17.65 -55.90 15.18
CA VAL A 549 -16.34 -56.54 15.40
C VAL A 549 -16.46 -58.06 15.54
N GLU A 550 -17.47 -58.54 16.26
CA GLU A 550 -17.68 -59.99 16.44
C GLU A 550 -18.16 -60.65 15.14
N ASP A 551 -19.00 -59.96 14.36
CA ASP A 551 -19.42 -60.42 13.04
C ASP A 551 -18.25 -60.49 12.06
N TYR A 552 -17.37 -59.48 12.09
CA TYR A 552 -16.13 -59.47 11.31
C TYR A 552 -15.22 -60.65 11.69
N LYS A 553 -15.05 -60.92 13.00
CA LYS A 553 -14.28 -62.08 13.48
C LYS A 553 -14.89 -63.40 13.03
N ASN A 554 -16.21 -63.54 13.16
CA ASN A 554 -16.92 -64.75 12.78
C ASN A 554 -16.85 -65.00 11.27
N ALA A 555 -17.00 -63.94 10.46
CA ALA A 555 -16.85 -64.02 9.02
C ALA A 555 -15.41 -64.37 8.60
N MET A 556 -14.39 -63.82 9.28
CA MET A 556 -12.99 -64.18 9.03
C MET A 556 -12.70 -65.64 9.40
N LYS A 557 -13.25 -66.14 10.51
CA LYS A 557 -13.15 -67.57 10.90
C LYS A 557 -13.85 -68.49 9.89
N TRP A 558 -15.04 -68.11 9.42
CA TRP A 558 -15.74 -68.86 8.38
C TRP A 558 -14.96 -68.88 7.05
N LEU A 559 -14.34 -67.76 6.68
CA LEU A 559 -13.45 -67.69 5.53
C LEU A 559 -12.23 -68.60 5.71
N ALA A 560 -11.65 -68.64 6.91
CA ALA A 560 -10.53 -69.51 7.25
C ALA A 560 -10.89 -71.01 7.13
N GLU A 561 -12.05 -71.41 7.64
CA GLU A 561 -12.57 -72.77 7.52
C GLU A 561 -12.78 -73.15 6.04
N SER A 562 -13.36 -72.23 5.26
CA SER A 562 -13.62 -72.43 3.83
C SER A 562 -12.34 -72.50 2.99
N SER A 563 -11.28 -71.79 3.40
CA SER A 563 -9.98 -71.80 2.71
C SER A 563 -9.01 -72.86 3.23
N GLY A 564 -9.36 -73.60 4.30
CA GLY A 564 -8.48 -74.56 4.95
C GLY A 564 -7.27 -73.91 5.64
N SER A 565 -7.45 -72.70 6.17
CA SER A 565 -6.42 -71.91 6.86
C SER A 565 -6.73 -71.77 8.34
N GLU A 566 -5.71 -71.57 9.17
CA GLU A 566 -5.91 -71.30 10.60
C GLU A 566 -6.04 -69.79 10.83
N CYS A 567 -7.11 -69.37 11.49
CA CYS A 567 -7.30 -67.98 11.91
C CYS A 567 -6.68 -67.80 13.31
N PRO A 568 -5.76 -66.84 13.52
CA PRO A 568 -5.26 -66.46 14.84
C PRO A 568 -6.40 -66.12 15.80
N ALA A 569 -6.21 -66.45 17.08
CA ALA A 569 -7.23 -66.40 18.12
C ALA A 569 -7.80 -64.98 18.37
#